data_AF-A0A0D2M455-F1
#
_entry.id   AF-A0A0D2M455-F1
#
_cell.length_a   1.000
_cell.length_b   1.000
_cell.length_c   1.000
_cell.angle_alpha   90.00
_cell.angle_beta   90.00
_cell.angle_gamma   90.00
#
_symmetry.space_group_name_H-M   'P 1'
#
loop_
_entity.id
_entity.type
_entity.pdbx_description
1 polymer ?
#
loop_
_entity_poly.entity_id
_entity_poly.type
_entity_poly.pdbx_seq_one_letter_code
_entity_poly.pdbx_strand_id
1 'polypeptide(L)'
;MLCQEWDGARADITVLGKALSGGMYPVSAVLADDEVMLTIGRGQHGSTYGGNPIAAAVGKAALEVLVDEKLSDNAEALGRIFRARLSAIPSPRIKAVRGRGLLNALVIEERGGVSAWDVCIKLRDAGLLSKPTHGDTIRLAPPLVLTEGQLLEAADIIEKTVLALDA
;
A
#
# COMPACT_ATOMS: atom_id res chain seq x y z
N MET A 1 -11.36 -8.21 4.38
CA MET A 1 -10.41 -8.34 3.25
C MET A 1 -10.35 -7.07 2.40
N LEU A 2 -11.50 -6.48 2.04
CA LEU A 2 -11.56 -5.21 1.31
C LEU A 2 -11.57 -4.01 2.27
N CYS A 3 -11.03 -2.87 1.82
CA CYS A 3 -10.96 -1.65 2.64
C CYS A 3 -12.34 -1.14 3.08
N GLN A 4 -13.38 -1.31 2.25
CA GLN A 4 -14.75 -0.88 2.56
C GLN A 4 -15.37 -1.55 3.80
N GLU A 5 -14.89 -2.75 4.15
CA GLU A 5 -15.38 -3.49 5.31
C GLU A 5 -15.09 -2.76 6.63
N TRP A 6 -14.04 -1.93 6.67
CA TRP A 6 -13.69 -1.12 7.84
C TRP A 6 -14.80 -0.13 8.23
N ASP A 7 -15.55 0.35 7.24
CA ASP A 7 -16.61 1.32 7.43
C ASP A 7 -18.00 0.65 7.34
N GLY A 8 -18.05 -0.69 7.36
CA GLY A 8 -19.29 -1.46 7.24
C GLY A 8 -20.01 -1.28 5.90
N ALA A 9 -19.30 -0.80 4.88
CA ALA A 9 -19.88 -0.45 3.59
C ALA A 9 -19.86 -1.64 2.61
N ARG A 10 -20.94 -1.80 1.86
CA ARG A 10 -21.02 -2.69 0.69
C ARG A 10 -21.20 -1.84 -0.55
N ALA A 11 -20.16 -1.73 -1.39
CA ALA A 11 -20.27 -1.00 -2.65
C ALA A 11 -21.10 -1.78 -3.68
N ASP A 12 -21.90 -1.06 -4.48
CA ASP A 12 -22.64 -1.63 -5.61
C ASP A 12 -21.71 -2.12 -6.72
N ILE A 13 -20.55 -1.45 -6.88
CA ILE A 13 -19.49 -1.82 -7.81
C ILE A 13 -18.14 -1.78 -7.06
N THR A 14 -17.42 -2.90 -7.08
CA THR A 14 -16.06 -3.01 -6.54
C THR A 14 -15.06 -3.22 -7.68
N VAL A 15 -13.99 -2.42 -7.70
CA VAL A 15 -12.92 -2.53 -8.71
C VAL A 15 -11.63 -3.04 -8.04
N LEU A 16 -11.07 -4.10 -8.59
CA LEU A 16 -9.84 -4.75 -8.12
C LEU A 16 -8.77 -4.77 -9.22
N GLY A 17 -7.51 -4.87 -8.81
CA GLY A 17 -6.36 -4.99 -9.70
C GLY A 17 -5.07 -5.05 -8.89
N LYS A 18 -3.95 -4.57 -9.45
CA LYS A 18 -2.63 -4.51 -8.77
C LYS A 18 -2.23 -5.86 -8.14
N ALA A 19 -2.45 -6.01 -6.84
CA ALA A 19 -2.15 -7.21 -6.06
C ALA A 19 -2.98 -8.43 -6.47
N LEU A 20 -4.05 -8.24 -7.26
CA LEU A 20 -4.88 -9.33 -7.77
C LEU A 20 -4.07 -10.42 -8.53
N SER A 21 -2.87 -10.11 -9.00
CA SER A 21 -1.97 -11.08 -9.66
C SER A 21 -0.62 -11.26 -8.95
N GLY A 22 -0.46 -10.71 -7.74
CA GLY A 22 0.83 -10.68 -7.05
C GLY A 22 1.93 -9.93 -7.81
N GLY A 23 1.56 -9.07 -8.78
CA GLY A 23 2.53 -8.34 -9.62
C GLY A 23 3.11 -9.15 -10.79
N MET A 24 2.66 -10.40 -11.00
CA MET A 24 3.20 -11.30 -12.03
C MET A 24 2.53 -11.15 -13.40
N TYR A 25 1.29 -10.63 -13.44
CA TYR A 25 0.53 -10.48 -14.68
C TYR A 25 -0.42 -9.27 -14.61
N PRO A 26 -0.71 -8.54 -15.71
CA PRO A 26 -1.72 -7.48 -15.68
C PRO A 26 -3.13 -8.07 -15.51
N VAL A 27 -3.72 -7.91 -14.32
CA VAL A 27 -5.06 -8.41 -14.00
C VAL A 27 -5.85 -7.33 -13.26
N SER A 28 -7.09 -7.12 -13.68
CA SER A 28 -8.09 -6.30 -13.00
C SER A 28 -9.45 -7.01 -13.03
N ALA A 29 -10.34 -6.66 -12.10
CA ALA A 29 -11.70 -7.16 -12.04
C ALA A 29 -12.67 -6.04 -11.67
N VAL A 30 -13.89 -6.13 -12.19
CA VAL A 30 -15.03 -5.30 -11.78
C VAL A 30 -16.10 -6.26 -11.29
N LEU A 31 -16.53 -6.09 -10.05
CA LEU A 31 -17.54 -6.92 -9.39
C LEU A 31 -18.76 -6.04 -9.13
N ALA A 32 -19.95 -6.55 -9.45
CA ALA A 32 -21.23 -5.92 -9.15
C ALA A 32 -22.31 -6.99 -9.07
N ASP A 33 -23.45 -6.66 -8.48
CA ASP A 33 -24.63 -7.53 -8.48
C ASP A 33 -25.23 -7.64 -9.90
N ASP A 34 -26.02 -8.69 -10.14
CA ASP A 34 -26.58 -9.01 -11.46
C ASP A 34 -27.38 -7.87 -12.08
N GLU A 35 -28.17 -7.15 -11.27
CA GLU A 35 -28.98 -6.02 -11.73
C GLU A 35 -28.14 -4.89 -12.36
N VAL A 36 -26.87 -4.77 -11.96
CA VAL A 36 -25.90 -3.84 -12.52
C VAL A 36 -25.13 -4.51 -13.65
N MET A 37 -24.54 -5.69 -13.40
CA MET A 37 -23.60 -6.32 -14.34
C MET A 37 -24.29 -6.80 -15.63
N LEU A 38 -25.52 -7.30 -15.54
CA LEU A 38 -26.28 -7.82 -16.70
C LEU A 38 -26.86 -6.73 -17.60
N THR A 39 -26.68 -5.44 -17.26
CA THR A 39 -26.97 -4.33 -18.18
C THR A 39 -26.01 -4.29 -19.38
N ILE A 40 -24.83 -4.92 -19.25
CA ILE A 40 -23.84 -5.05 -20.34
C ILE A 40 -24.27 -6.21 -21.26
N GLY A 41 -24.84 -5.85 -22.40
CA GLY A 41 -25.26 -6.79 -23.43
C GLY A 41 -24.12 -7.36 -24.29
N ARG A 42 -24.45 -8.38 -25.09
CA ARG A 42 -23.50 -9.01 -26.02
C ARG A 42 -22.93 -7.98 -26.99
N GLY A 43 -21.60 -7.95 -27.11
CA GLY A 43 -20.88 -7.05 -28.04
C GLY A 43 -20.71 -5.61 -27.55
N GLN A 44 -21.20 -5.25 -26.36
CA GLN A 44 -21.09 -3.87 -25.84
C GLN A 44 -19.78 -3.61 -25.08
N HIS A 45 -19.11 -4.64 -24.59
CA HIS A 45 -17.85 -4.57 -23.88
C HIS A 45 -16.97 -5.77 -24.20
N GLY A 46 -15.65 -5.59 -24.21
CA GLY A 46 -14.70 -6.67 -24.49
C GLY A 46 -13.25 -6.21 -24.41
N SER A 47 -12.35 -7.19 -24.34
CA SER A 47 -10.90 -6.97 -24.34
C SER A 47 -10.20 -8.21 -24.91
N THR A 48 -9.21 -8.01 -25.79
CA THR A 48 -8.45 -9.10 -26.41
C THR A 48 -7.79 -10.01 -25.40
N TYR A 49 -7.26 -9.45 -24.30
CA TYR A 49 -6.56 -10.19 -23.24
C TYR A 49 -7.39 -10.36 -21.97
N GLY A 50 -8.60 -9.77 -21.92
CA GLY A 50 -9.47 -9.86 -20.75
C GLY A 50 -9.94 -11.30 -20.52
N GLY A 51 -9.83 -11.78 -19.29
CA GLY A 51 -10.29 -13.12 -18.92
C GLY A 51 -9.49 -14.28 -19.51
N ASN A 52 -8.26 -14.04 -19.98
CA ASN A 52 -7.40 -15.10 -20.49
C ASN A 52 -7.02 -16.12 -19.39
N PRO A 53 -6.79 -17.40 -19.73
CA PRO A 53 -6.61 -18.47 -18.74
C PRO A 53 -5.34 -18.33 -17.89
N ILE A 54 -4.28 -17.71 -18.42
CA ILE A 54 -3.04 -17.47 -17.66
C ILE A 54 -3.31 -16.44 -16.56
N ALA A 55 -3.97 -15.33 -16.89
CA ALA A 55 -4.38 -14.32 -15.93
C ALA A 55 -5.28 -14.90 -14.83
N ALA A 56 -6.22 -15.78 -15.18
CA ALA A 56 -7.09 -16.45 -14.20
C ALA A 56 -6.30 -17.35 -13.24
N ALA A 57 -5.36 -18.15 -13.76
CA ALA A 57 -4.53 -19.03 -12.93
C ALA A 57 -3.61 -18.23 -11.99
N VAL A 58 -2.92 -17.21 -12.51
CA VAL A 58 -2.05 -16.33 -11.71
C VAL A 58 -2.86 -15.58 -10.65
N GLY A 59 -4.04 -15.06 -11.02
CA GLY A 59 -4.88 -14.33 -10.08
C GLY A 59 -5.39 -15.20 -8.94
N LYS A 60 -5.79 -16.45 -9.25
CA LYS A 60 -6.19 -17.43 -8.24
C LYS A 60 -5.07 -17.72 -7.26
N ALA A 61 -3.87 -18.04 -7.76
CA ALA A 61 -2.72 -18.35 -6.91
C ALA A 61 -2.33 -17.17 -6.01
N ALA A 62 -2.38 -15.94 -6.51
CA ALA A 62 -2.10 -14.76 -5.71
C ALA A 62 -3.11 -14.55 -4.57
N LEU A 63 -4.39 -14.83 -4.82
CA LEU A 63 -5.43 -14.76 -3.79
C LEU A 63 -5.31 -15.88 -2.76
N GLU A 64 -4.95 -17.09 -3.18
CA GLU A 64 -4.67 -18.23 -2.28
C GLU A 64 -3.55 -17.87 -1.30
N VAL A 65 -2.42 -17.35 -1.78
CA VAL A 65 -1.32 -16.87 -0.91
C VAL A 65 -1.81 -15.80 0.07
N LEU A 66 -2.59 -14.82 -0.39
CA LEU A 66 -3.10 -13.75 0.47
C LEU A 66 -3.94 -14.28 1.64
N VAL A 67 -4.74 -15.31 1.39
CA VAL A 67 -5.63 -15.94 2.38
C VAL A 67 -4.85 -16.90 3.28
N ASP A 68 -4.10 -17.83 2.69
CA ASP A 68 -3.43 -18.91 3.40
C ASP A 68 -2.34 -18.39 4.35
N GLU A 69 -1.59 -17.37 3.93
CA GLU A 69 -0.56 -16.72 4.75
C GLU A 69 -1.13 -15.62 5.68
N LYS A 70 -2.45 -15.41 5.69
CA LYS A 70 -3.14 -14.41 6.52
C LYS A 70 -2.55 -13.00 6.39
N LEU A 71 -2.23 -12.59 5.18
CA LEU A 71 -1.52 -11.33 4.91
C LEU A 71 -2.30 -10.09 5.34
N SER A 72 -3.64 -10.16 5.34
CA SER A 72 -4.49 -9.06 5.84
C SER A 72 -4.34 -8.85 7.36
N ASP A 73 -4.25 -9.95 8.12
CA ASP A 73 -4.07 -9.90 9.57
C ASP A 73 -2.67 -9.40 9.93
N ASN A 74 -1.65 -9.90 9.22
CA ASN A 74 -0.27 -9.43 9.37
C ASN A 74 -0.17 -7.92 9.09
N ALA A 75 -0.81 -7.46 8.01
CA ALA A 75 -0.81 -6.05 7.65
C ALA A 75 -1.44 -5.15 8.73
N GLU A 76 -2.50 -5.60 9.38
CA GLU A 76 -3.14 -4.85 10.46
C GLU A 76 -2.27 -4.82 11.72
N ALA A 77 -1.74 -5.96 12.14
CA ALA A 77 -0.87 -6.06 13.31
C ALA A 77 0.39 -5.19 13.15
N LEU A 78 1.13 -5.40 12.05
CA LEU A 78 2.36 -4.67 11.76
C LEU A 78 2.11 -3.19 11.47
N GLY A 79 0.98 -2.86 10.82
CA GLY A 79 0.58 -1.49 10.56
C GLY A 79 0.46 -0.64 11.83
N ARG A 80 -0.06 -1.21 12.92
CA ARG A 80 -0.17 -0.53 14.22
C ARG A 80 1.21 -0.27 14.83
N ILE A 81 2.08 -1.28 14.84
CA ILE A 81 3.45 -1.18 15.35
C ILE A 81 4.21 -0.10 14.58
N PHE A 82 4.12 -0.13 13.24
CA PHE A 82 4.84 0.80 12.39
C PHE A 82 4.41 2.25 12.62
N ARG A 83 3.11 2.52 12.64
CA ARG A 83 2.61 3.88 12.92
C ARG A 83 3.03 4.35 14.31
N ALA A 84 2.96 3.50 15.33
CA ALA A 84 3.40 3.86 16.68
C ALA A 84 4.89 4.22 16.73
N ARG A 85 5.76 3.43 16.08
CA ARG A 85 7.20 3.71 15.95
C ARG A 85 7.46 5.04 15.25
N LEU A 86 6.82 5.28 14.10
CA LEU A 86 7.03 6.51 13.34
C LEU A 86 6.50 7.75 14.07
N SER A 87 5.38 7.63 14.79
CA SER A 87 4.82 8.74 15.58
C SER A 87 5.67 9.10 16.79
N ALA A 88 6.54 8.21 17.26
CA ALA A 88 7.44 8.45 18.39
C ALA A 88 8.73 9.18 18.00
N ILE A 89 9.02 9.34 16.69
CA ILE A 89 10.23 10.01 16.22
C ILE A 89 10.15 11.50 16.58
N PRO A 90 11.08 12.05 17.39
CA PRO A 90 11.02 13.41 17.90
C PRO A 90 11.56 14.43 16.88
N SER A 91 10.96 14.50 15.69
CA SER A 91 11.38 15.40 14.62
C SER A 91 10.32 16.46 14.31
N PRO A 92 10.68 17.76 14.28
CA PRO A 92 9.77 18.82 13.86
C PRO A 92 9.44 18.76 12.35
N ARG A 93 10.14 17.94 11.55
CA ARG A 93 9.80 17.70 10.15
C ARG A 93 8.61 16.75 10.01
N ILE A 94 8.31 15.91 11.00
CA ILE A 94 7.17 14.99 10.92
C ILE A 94 5.92 15.72 11.39
N LYS A 95 5.10 16.15 10.44
CA LYS A 95 3.84 16.83 10.72
C LYS A 95 2.74 15.85 11.14
N ALA A 96 2.69 14.68 10.52
CA ALA A 96 1.70 13.66 10.82
C ALA A 96 2.14 12.27 10.33
N VAL A 97 1.69 11.24 11.05
CA VAL A 97 1.73 9.84 10.62
C VAL A 97 0.29 9.35 10.49
N ARG A 98 -0.08 8.82 9.32
CA ARG A 98 -1.45 8.36 9.07
C ARG A 98 -1.47 7.12 8.19
N GLY A 99 -2.50 6.28 8.33
CA GLY A 99 -2.66 5.07 7.53
C GLY A 99 -3.58 4.05 8.18
N ARG A 100 -3.85 2.96 7.45
CA ARG A 100 -4.53 1.75 7.93
C ARG A 100 -3.78 0.53 7.39
N GLY A 101 -3.64 -0.52 8.19
CA GLY A 101 -2.76 -1.65 7.88
C GLY A 101 -1.35 -1.20 7.46
N LEU A 102 -0.80 -1.81 6.41
CA LEU A 102 0.50 -1.46 5.83
C LEU A 102 0.44 -0.37 4.74
N LEU A 103 -0.68 0.34 4.56
CA LEU A 103 -0.73 1.54 3.74
C LEU A 103 -0.58 2.77 4.63
N ASN A 104 0.65 3.25 4.77
CA ASN A 104 1.01 4.34 5.67
C ASN A 104 1.61 5.53 4.92
N ALA A 105 1.51 6.70 5.55
CA ALA A 105 2.01 7.96 5.04
C ALA A 105 2.69 8.74 6.15
N LEU A 106 3.87 9.29 5.84
CA LEU A 106 4.63 10.21 6.67
C LEU A 106 4.55 11.59 6.02
N VAL A 107 3.88 12.54 6.65
CA VAL A 107 3.74 13.91 6.15
C VAL A 107 4.93 14.71 6.64
N ILE A 108 5.72 15.20 5.70
CA ILE A 108 6.96 15.95 5.95
C ILE A 108 6.69 17.44 5.77
N GLU A 109 7.02 18.21 6.80
CA GLU A 109 7.12 19.66 6.71
C GLU A 109 8.48 20.04 6.13
N GLU A 110 8.47 20.79 5.02
CA GLU A 110 9.70 21.34 4.44
C GLU A 110 10.36 22.32 5.41
N ARG A 111 11.62 22.08 5.73
CA ARG A 111 12.39 22.89 6.67
C ARG A 111 13.82 23.05 6.18
N GLY A 112 14.34 24.27 6.18
CA GLY A 112 15.71 24.56 5.71
C GLY A 112 15.94 24.17 4.24
N GLY A 113 14.90 24.22 3.40
CA GLY A 113 14.96 23.83 1.99
C GLY A 113 15.03 22.31 1.74
N VAL A 114 14.83 21.49 2.78
CA VAL A 114 14.78 20.03 2.66
C VAL A 114 13.33 19.58 2.51
N SER A 115 12.99 19.11 1.32
CA SER A 115 11.66 18.62 0.95
C SER A 115 11.46 17.13 1.28
N ALA A 116 10.23 16.64 1.16
CA ALA A 116 9.94 15.20 1.26
C ALA A 116 10.68 14.37 0.21
N TRP A 117 11.01 14.96 -0.95
CA TRP A 117 11.83 14.31 -1.96
C TRP A 117 13.26 14.10 -1.48
N ASP A 118 13.86 15.10 -0.85
CA ASP A 118 15.23 15.01 -0.31
C ASP A 118 15.32 13.96 0.79
N VAL A 119 14.29 13.89 1.65
CA VAL A 119 14.16 12.79 2.63
C VAL A 119 14.14 11.43 1.91
N CYS A 120 13.36 11.26 0.84
CA CYS A 120 13.34 10.00 0.07
C CYS A 120 14.70 9.66 -0.57
N ILE A 121 15.46 10.67 -1.01
CA ILE A 121 16.82 10.46 -1.53
C ILE A 121 17.74 9.94 -0.42
N LYS A 122 17.66 10.51 0.79
CA LYS A 122 18.44 10.02 1.94
C LYS A 122 18.01 8.63 2.39
N LEU A 123 16.71 8.32 2.37
CA LEU A 123 16.21 6.98 2.65
C LEU A 123 16.77 5.97 1.65
N ARG A 124 16.79 6.29 0.35
CA ARG A 124 17.42 5.44 -0.69
C ARG A 124 18.89 5.17 -0.35
N ASP A 125 19.64 6.21 0.00
CA ASP A 125 21.07 6.08 0.33
C ASP A 125 21.29 5.22 1.59
N ALA A 126 20.32 5.21 2.50
CA ALA A 126 20.28 4.36 3.69
C ALA A 126 19.66 2.96 3.43
N GLY A 127 19.31 2.62 2.20
CA GLY A 127 18.81 1.30 1.80
C GLY A 127 17.28 1.12 1.80
N LEU A 128 16.50 2.20 1.98
CA LEU A 128 15.04 2.16 2.00
C LEU A 128 14.41 2.96 0.86
N LEU A 129 13.68 2.28 -0.02
CA LEU A 129 13.00 2.92 -1.15
C LEU A 129 11.60 3.38 -0.77
N SER A 130 11.33 4.66 -1.00
CA SER A 130 10.00 5.26 -0.89
C SER A 130 9.83 6.37 -1.93
N LYS A 131 8.61 6.88 -2.07
CA LYS A 131 8.30 7.95 -3.04
C LYS A 131 7.33 8.94 -2.40
N PRO A 132 7.54 10.26 -2.56
CA PRO A 132 6.57 11.23 -2.13
C PRO A 132 5.40 11.31 -3.11
N THR A 133 4.25 11.69 -2.59
CA THR A 133 3.02 12.02 -3.32
C THR A 133 2.58 13.40 -2.86
N HIS A 134 1.94 14.18 -3.75
CA HIS A 134 1.40 15.50 -3.42
C HIS A 134 2.45 16.48 -2.83
N GLY A 135 3.75 16.28 -3.13
CA GLY A 135 4.85 17.14 -2.71
C GLY A 135 5.41 16.85 -1.31
N ASP A 136 4.56 16.68 -0.30
CA ASP A 136 4.95 16.66 1.11
C ASP A 136 4.81 15.28 1.79
N THR A 137 4.14 14.33 1.15
CA THR A 137 3.70 13.09 1.80
C THR A 137 4.48 11.89 1.28
N ILE A 138 5.33 11.28 2.11
CA ILE A 138 6.05 10.04 1.77
C ILE A 138 5.13 8.84 1.96
N ARG A 139 4.92 8.05 0.90
CA ARG A 139 4.12 6.81 0.95
C ARG A 139 4.99 5.64 1.38
N LEU A 140 4.55 4.95 2.43
CA LEU A 140 5.17 3.76 3.00
C LEU A 140 4.20 2.59 2.86
N ALA A 141 4.39 1.78 1.81
CA ALA A 141 3.52 0.66 1.45
C ALA A 141 4.37 -0.59 1.17
N PRO A 142 4.95 -1.22 2.21
CA PRO A 142 5.76 -2.42 2.03
C PRO A 142 4.90 -3.63 1.61
N PRO A 143 5.52 -4.70 1.06
CA PRO A 143 4.83 -5.97 0.83
C PRO A 143 4.19 -6.53 2.11
N LEU A 144 3.04 -7.20 1.98
CA LEU A 144 2.31 -7.70 3.17
C LEU A 144 2.97 -8.91 3.84
N VAL A 145 3.94 -9.54 3.17
CA VAL A 145 4.78 -10.64 3.67
C VAL A 145 5.92 -10.16 4.58
N LEU A 146 6.05 -8.85 4.78
CA LEU A 146 7.09 -8.26 5.64
C LEU A 146 7.00 -8.83 7.07
N THR A 147 8.14 -9.15 7.65
CA THR A 147 8.24 -9.57 9.06
C THR A 147 8.33 -8.37 10.00
N GLU A 148 8.03 -8.57 11.29
CA GLU A 148 8.19 -7.51 12.30
C GLU A 148 9.65 -7.00 12.37
N GLY A 149 10.63 -7.89 12.34
CA GLY A 149 12.05 -7.51 12.37
C GLY A 149 12.45 -6.58 11.22
N GLN A 150 12.03 -6.92 9.99
CA GLN A 150 12.26 -6.06 8.81
C GLN A 150 11.50 -4.73 8.89
N LEU A 151 10.32 -4.74 9.50
CA LEU A 151 9.55 -3.52 9.74
C LEU A 151 10.25 -2.59 10.74
N LEU A 152 10.80 -3.15 11.82
CA LEU A 152 11.53 -2.39 12.82
C LEU A 152 12.85 -1.84 12.24
N GLU A 153 13.55 -2.63 11.43
CA GLU A 153 14.74 -2.17 10.68
C GLU A 153 14.39 -1.00 9.75
N ALA A 154 13.30 -1.09 9.00
CA ALA A 154 12.81 0.00 8.16
C ALA A 154 12.46 1.26 8.97
N ALA A 155 11.83 1.09 10.14
CA ALA A 155 11.54 2.20 11.05
C ALA A 155 12.83 2.85 11.58
N ASP A 156 13.85 2.06 11.94
CA ASP A 156 15.14 2.56 12.40
C ASP A 156 15.87 3.37 11.31
N ILE A 157 15.80 2.91 10.05
CA ILE A 157 16.35 3.65 8.90
C ILE A 157 15.63 5.01 8.75
N ILE A 158 14.30 5.02 8.85
CA ILE A 158 13.50 6.25 8.75
C ILE A 158 13.84 7.22 9.88
N GLU A 159 13.86 6.74 11.11
CA GLU A 159 14.19 7.53 12.30
C GLU A 159 15.57 8.18 12.18
N LYS A 160 16.61 7.38 11.92
CA LYS A 160 17.98 7.89 11.73
C LYS A 160 18.07 8.92 10.62
N THR A 161 17.41 8.66 9.49
CA THR A 161 17.44 9.55 8.32
C THR A 161 16.79 10.89 8.62
N VAL A 162 15.61 10.87 9.24
CA VAL A 162 14.88 12.10 9.57
C VAL A 162 15.64 12.91 10.62
N LEU A 163 16.13 12.27 11.69
CA LEU A 163 16.87 12.97 12.75
C LEU A 163 18.22 13.53 12.25
N ALA A 164 18.90 12.84 11.33
CA ALA A 164 20.13 13.35 10.73
C ALA A 164 19.90 14.60 9.87
N LEU A 165 18.67 14.82 9.39
CA LEU A 165 18.30 16.04 8.67
C LEU A 165 17.91 17.18 9.62
N ASP A 166 17.62 16.90 10.89
CA ASP A 166 17.30 17.92 11.90
C ASP A 166 18.53 18.59 12.52
N ALA A 167 19.70 17.96 12.39
CA ALA A 167 21.00 18.50 12.80
C ALA A 167 21.49 19.61 11.86
#